data_AF-H1V2U1-F1
#
_entry.id   AF-H1V2U1-F1
#
_cell.length_a   1.000
_cell.length_b   1.000
_cell.length_c   1.000
_cell.angle_alpha   90.00
_cell.angle_beta   90.00
_cell.angle_gamma   90.00
#
_symmetry.space_group_name_H-M   'P 1'
#
loop_
_entity.id
_entity.type
_entity.pdbx_description
1 polymer ?
#
loop_
_entity_poly.entity_id
_entity_poly.type
_entity_poly.pdbx_seq_one_letter_code
_entity_poly.pdbx_strand_id
1 'polypeptide(L)'
;MAENGTQFAQSLQQMHDDLLELAAVAERSRKGWKANGLAAEHRVSDLEAAMRKSKAKYDSLAEEYDRARTGDTSRNSGKMFSLKSKSGPQHEEDLLRKAQAADQDYQAKVQTLQSEKAELIARTRPEAISALQDLIKETDSALALQMQNTPH
;
A
#
# COMPACT_ATOMS: atom_id res chain seq x y z
N MET A 1 9.96 58.58 -19.40
CA MET A 1 8.75 58.17 -18.64
C MET A 1 8.02 57.00 -19.31
N ALA A 2 7.73 57.03 -20.62
CA ALA A 2 7.11 55.89 -21.31
C ALA A 2 8.02 54.63 -21.36
N GLU A 3 9.34 54.79 -21.54
CA GLU A 3 10.31 53.67 -21.53
C GLU A 3 10.34 52.89 -20.21
N ASN A 4 10.22 53.58 -19.06
CA ASN A 4 10.19 52.94 -17.75
C ASN A 4 8.93 52.07 -17.58
N GLY A 5 7.79 52.53 -18.10
CA GLY A 5 6.54 51.75 -18.09
C GLY A 5 6.62 50.51 -18.97
N THR A 6 7.25 50.61 -20.14
CA THR A 6 7.44 49.45 -21.03
C THR A 6 8.42 48.42 -20.46
N GLN A 7 9.52 48.87 -19.82
CA GLN A 7 10.47 47.96 -19.17
C GLN A 7 9.83 47.24 -17.97
N PHE A 8 9.08 47.96 -17.14
CA PHE A 8 8.34 47.37 -16.02
C PHE A 8 7.31 46.34 -16.50
N ALA A 9 6.53 46.65 -17.54
CA ALA A 9 5.56 45.72 -18.10
C ALA A 9 6.24 44.45 -18.66
N GLN A 10 7.40 44.58 -19.29
CA GLN A 10 8.19 43.43 -19.76
C GLN A 10 8.72 42.59 -18.59
N SER A 11 9.23 43.20 -17.52
CA SER A 11 9.69 42.48 -16.32
C SER A 11 8.54 41.73 -15.64
N LEU A 12 7.35 42.32 -15.56
CA LEU A 12 6.16 41.65 -15.03
C LEU A 12 5.75 40.46 -15.88
N GLN A 13 5.77 40.60 -17.21
CA GLN A 13 5.42 39.51 -18.11
C GLN A 13 6.41 38.34 -17.97
N GLN A 14 7.71 38.63 -17.91
CA GLN A 14 8.72 37.59 -17.72
C GLN A 14 8.52 36.84 -16.40
N MET A 15 8.28 37.56 -15.30
CA MET A 15 8.00 36.93 -14.01
C MET A 15 6.74 36.08 -14.05
N HIS A 16 5.69 36.53 -14.75
CA HIS A 16 4.48 35.74 -14.92
C HIS A 16 4.77 34.40 -15.60
N ASP A 17 5.54 34.43 -16.70
CA ASP A 17 5.90 33.23 -17.46
C ASP A 17 6.78 32.29 -16.61
N ASP A 18 7.76 32.82 -15.88
CA ASP A 18 8.61 32.05 -14.95
C ASP A 18 7.80 31.40 -13.82
N LEU A 19 6.83 32.11 -13.25
CA LEU A 19 5.96 31.59 -12.20
C LEU A 19 5.02 30.50 -12.70
N LEU A 20 4.54 30.61 -13.95
CA LEU A 20 3.75 29.55 -14.58
C LEU A 20 4.59 28.28 -14.80
N GLU A 21 5.84 28.42 -15.25
CA GLU A 21 6.74 27.29 -15.40
C GLU A 21 7.05 26.63 -14.06
N LEU A 22 7.39 27.43 -13.03
CA LEU A 22 7.63 26.95 -11.66
C LEU A 22 6.44 26.14 -11.15
N ALA A 23 5.22 26.67 -11.29
CA ALA A 23 4.01 25.99 -10.86
C ALA A 23 3.78 24.67 -11.61
N ALA A 24 4.03 24.65 -12.93
CA ALA A 24 3.87 23.44 -13.74
C ALA A 24 4.88 22.34 -13.36
N VAL A 25 6.13 22.71 -13.09
CA VAL A 25 7.17 21.78 -12.63
C VAL A 25 6.83 21.25 -11.24
N ALA A 26 6.49 22.13 -10.31
CA ALA A 26 6.13 21.75 -8.95
C ALA A 26 4.95 20.78 -8.92
N GLU A 27 3.88 21.05 -9.69
CA GLU A 27 2.72 20.18 -9.73
C GLU A 27 3.04 18.80 -10.33
N ARG A 28 3.89 18.73 -11.36
CA ARG A 28 4.34 17.46 -11.94
C ARG A 28 5.11 16.62 -10.91
N SER A 29 6.08 17.24 -10.23
CA SER A 29 6.89 16.59 -9.19
C SER A 29 6.02 16.12 -8.02
N ARG A 30 5.10 16.97 -7.54
CA ARG A 30 4.15 16.63 -6.47
C ARG A 30 3.28 15.42 -6.83
N LYS A 31 2.77 15.36 -8.06
CA LYS A 31 2.01 14.19 -8.56
C LYS A 31 2.86 12.93 -8.55
N GLY A 32 4.11 13.00 -9.02
CA GLY A 32 5.03 11.87 -9.04
C GLY A 32 5.30 11.30 -7.65
N TRP A 33 5.70 12.15 -6.70
CA TRP A 33 5.98 11.74 -5.32
C TRP A 33 4.75 11.18 -4.61
N LYS A 34 3.58 11.80 -4.81
CA LYS A 34 2.32 11.31 -4.26
C LYS A 34 1.95 9.94 -4.83
N ALA A 35 2.06 9.75 -6.14
CA ALA A 35 1.74 8.47 -6.78
C ALA A 35 2.66 7.35 -6.29
N ASN A 36 3.97 7.61 -6.21
CA ASN A 36 4.95 6.65 -5.72
C ASN A 36 4.69 6.26 -4.26
N GLY A 37 4.43 7.24 -3.38
CA GLY A 37 4.10 6.97 -1.98
C GLY A 37 2.82 6.15 -1.84
N LEU A 38 1.74 6.54 -2.54
CA LEU A 38 0.46 5.82 -2.49
C LEU A 38 0.54 4.40 -3.06
N ALA A 39 1.33 4.17 -4.11
CA ALA A 39 1.50 2.85 -4.69
C ALA A 39 2.13 1.87 -3.70
N ALA A 40 3.12 2.31 -2.92
CA ALA A 40 3.75 1.48 -1.89
C ALA A 40 2.79 1.18 -0.73
N GLU A 41 1.97 2.16 -0.31
CA GLU A 41 0.95 1.93 0.71
C GLU A 41 -0.15 0.96 0.23
N HIS A 42 -0.61 1.11 -1.02
CA HIS A 42 -1.59 0.22 -1.62
C HIS A 42 -1.08 -1.22 -1.70
N ARG A 43 0.18 -1.40 -2.13
CA ARG A 43 0.83 -2.72 -2.18
C ARG A 43 0.83 -3.42 -0.82
N VAL A 44 1.18 -2.71 0.26
CA VAL A 44 1.13 -3.26 1.62
C VAL A 44 -0.31 -3.62 2.02
N SER A 45 -1.29 -2.77 1.70
CA SER A 45 -2.71 -3.03 1.95
C SER A 45 -3.21 -4.30 1.25
N ASP A 46 -2.85 -4.50 -0.02
CA ASP A 46 -3.20 -5.71 -0.78
C ASP A 46 -2.58 -6.97 -0.18
N LEU A 47 -1.31 -6.88 0.23
CA LEU A 47 -0.61 -7.98 0.90
C LEU A 47 -1.24 -8.32 2.25
N GLU A 48 -1.69 -7.32 3.02
CA GLU A 48 -2.46 -7.56 4.25
C GLU A 48 -3.76 -8.30 3.97
N ALA A 49 -4.52 -7.88 2.95
CA ALA A 49 -5.76 -8.53 2.57
C ALA A 49 -5.52 -9.98 2.13
N ALA A 50 -4.48 -10.23 1.32
CA ALA A 50 -4.09 -11.56 0.89
C ALA A 50 -3.66 -12.46 2.06
N MET A 51 -2.91 -11.92 3.01
CA MET A 51 -2.49 -12.62 4.24
C MET A 51 -3.68 -12.95 5.14
N ARG A 52 -4.61 -12.01 5.34
CA ARG A 52 -5.84 -12.28 6.11
C ARG A 52 -6.67 -13.39 5.48
N LYS A 53 -6.76 -13.42 4.15
CA LYS A 53 -7.46 -14.46 3.41
C LYS A 53 -6.79 -15.83 3.55
N SER A 54 -5.45 -15.91 3.48
CA SER A 54 -4.75 -17.19 3.68
C SER A 54 -4.87 -17.67 5.12
N LYS A 55 -4.80 -16.76 6.11
CA LYS A 55 -5.02 -17.10 7.51
C LYS A 55 -6.40 -17.71 7.73
N ALA A 56 -7.47 -17.06 7.23
CA ALA A 56 -8.82 -17.58 7.36
C ALA A 56 -8.99 -18.97 6.73
N LYS A 57 -8.34 -19.21 5.59
CA LYS A 57 -8.33 -20.54 4.94
C LYS A 57 -7.60 -21.58 5.80
N TYR A 58 -6.44 -21.24 6.35
CA TYR A 58 -5.69 -22.11 7.25
C TYR A 58 -6.52 -22.43 8.51
N ASP A 59 -7.07 -21.42 9.18
CA ASP A 59 -7.89 -21.59 10.39
C ASP A 59 -9.08 -22.53 10.12
N SER A 60 -9.80 -22.33 9.00
CA SER A 60 -10.92 -23.20 8.59
C SER A 60 -10.49 -24.66 8.36
N LEU A 61 -9.36 -24.88 7.67
CA LEU A 61 -8.86 -26.23 7.39
C LEU A 61 -8.34 -26.92 8.66
N ALA A 62 -7.72 -26.16 9.57
CA ALA A 62 -7.29 -26.67 10.86
C ALA A 62 -8.49 -27.10 11.72
N GLU A 63 -9.55 -26.28 11.76
CA GLU A 63 -10.80 -26.63 12.45
C GLU A 63 -11.52 -27.84 11.83
N GLU A 64 -11.50 -27.99 10.51
CA GLU A 64 -12.03 -29.18 9.82
C GLU A 64 -11.22 -30.44 10.16
N TYR A 65 -9.89 -30.34 10.14
CA TYR A 65 -8.99 -31.43 10.51
C TYR A 65 -9.19 -31.86 11.97
N ASP A 66 -9.25 -30.90 12.90
CA ASP A 66 -9.47 -31.20 14.33
C ASP A 66 -10.82 -31.87 14.57
N ARG A 67 -11.89 -31.43 13.88
CA ARG A 67 -13.20 -32.09 13.95
C ARG A 67 -13.17 -33.51 13.40
N ALA A 68 -12.49 -33.73 12.27
CA ALA A 68 -12.34 -35.06 11.66
C ALA A 68 -11.59 -36.02 12.58
N ARG A 69 -10.49 -35.56 13.20
CA ARG A 69 -9.65 -36.34 14.12
C ARG A 69 -10.35 -36.66 15.44
N THR A 70 -11.10 -35.71 16.00
CA THR A 70 -11.80 -35.89 17.29
C THR A 70 -13.11 -36.67 17.16
N GLY A 71 -13.60 -36.87 15.94
CA GLY A 71 -14.88 -37.54 15.69
C GLY A 71 -16.08 -36.73 16.17
N ASP A 72 -15.90 -35.45 16.48
CA ASP A 72 -16.94 -34.57 16.99
C ASP A 72 -17.97 -34.23 15.90
N THR A 73 -18.89 -35.17 15.68
CA THR A 73 -20.14 -35.01 14.94
C THR A 73 -21.31 -34.62 15.87
N SER A 74 -21.02 -34.25 17.13
CA SER A 74 -22.01 -34.18 18.22
C SER A 74 -23.07 -33.09 18.07
N ARG A 75 -22.96 -32.19 17.09
CA ARG A 75 -23.99 -31.15 16.82
C ARG A 75 -25.15 -31.61 15.93
N ASN A 76 -25.05 -32.76 15.27
CA ASN A 76 -26.17 -33.35 14.53
C ASN A 76 -26.83 -34.51 15.31
N SER A 77 -26.99 -34.31 16.63
CA SER A 77 -27.74 -35.16 17.55
C SER A 77 -29.25 -35.17 17.24
N GLY A 78 -29.63 -35.79 16.14
CA GLY A 78 -31.03 -35.97 15.78
C GLY A 78 -31.20 -36.70 14.45
N LYS A 79 -31.10 -38.03 14.50
CA LYS A 79 -31.37 -38.99 13.41
C LYS A 79 -30.26 -39.15 12.37
N MET A 80 -29.45 -40.21 12.54
CA MET A 80 -29.41 -41.39 11.64
C MET A 80 -28.09 -42.14 11.84
N PHE A 81 -28.21 -43.31 12.48
CA PHE A 81 -27.30 -44.44 12.26
C PHE A 81 -27.47 -44.91 10.80
N SER A 82 -26.48 -44.72 9.94
CA SER A 82 -26.10 -45.64 8.83
C SER A 82 -25.14 -44.95 7.85
N LEU A 83 -23.84 -45.03 8.13
CA LEU A 83 -22.79 -45.49 7.21
C LEU A 83 -21.45 -45.19 7.90
N LYS A 84 -20.72 -46.24 8.30
CA LYS A 84 -19.31 -46.11 8.63
C LYS A 84 -18.63 -45.46 7.43
N SER A 85 -18.11 -44.25 7.63
CA SER A 85 -17.27 -43.54 6.67
C SER A 85 -16.11 -44.45 6.25
N LYS A 86 -16.17 -44.94 5.02
CA LYS A 86 -15.11 -45.75 4.41
C LYS A 86 -13.91 -44.89 3.99
N SER A 87 -13.89 -43.62 4.36
CA SER A 87 -12.82 -42.65 4.08
C SER A 87 -12.19 -42.04 5.35
N GLY A 88 -12.43 -42.56 6.55
CA GLY A 88 -11.95 -41.97 7.81
C GLY A 88 -10.46 -41.57 7.84
N PRO A 89 -9.51 -42.50 7.59
CA PRO A 89 -8.08 -42.19 7.63
C PRO A 89 -7.59 -41.37 6.43
N GLN A 90 -8.09 -41.66 5.22
CA GLN A 90 -7.68 -40.94 4.00
C GLN A 90 -8.19 -39.50 3.98
N HIS A 91 -9.41 -39.28 4.47
CA HIS A 91 -10.00 -37.94 4.57
C HIS A 91 -9.27 -37.09 5.62
N GLU A 92 -8.91 -37.67 6.75
CA GLU A 92 -8.09 -37.02 7.78
C GLU A 92 -6.70 -36.66 7.22
N GLU A 93 -6.02 -37.60 6.54
CA GLU A 93 -4.72 -37.35 5.92
C GLU A 93 -4.78 -36.25 4.84
N ASP A 94 -5.82 -36.25 4.01
CA ASP A 94 -6.03 -35.21 3.00
C ASP A 94 -6.28 -33.83 3.62
N LEU A 95 -7.06 -33.76 4.71
CA LEU A 95 -7.29 -32.52 5.46
C LEU A 95 -6.00 -32.02 6.10
N LEU A 96 -5.20 -32.91 6.69
CA LEU A 96 -3.90 -32.57 7.26
C LEU A 96 -2.97 -31.98 6.19
N ARG A 97 -2.86 -32.63 5.03
CA ARG A 97 -2.04 -32.15 3.91
C ARG A 97 -2.50 -30.77 3.43
N LYS A 98 -3.82 -30.54 3.33
CA LYS A 98 -4.38 -29.24 2.94
C LYS A 98 -4.11 -28.15 3.99
N ALA A 99 -4.25 -28.47 5.27
CA ALA A 99 -3.97 -27.55 6.36
C ALA A 99 -2.49 -27.16 6.39
N GLN A 100 -1.58 -28.11 6.23
CA GLN A 100 -0.14 -27.86 6.13
C GLN A 100 0.22 -26.98 4.93
N ALA A 101 -0.37 -27.24 3.76
CA ALA A 101 -0.17 -26.40 2.59
C ALA A 101 -0.72 -24.97 2.79
N ALA A 102 -1.87 -24.84 3.46
CA ALA A 102 -2.44 -23.53 3.79
C ALA A 102 -1.60 -22.76 4.83
N ASP A 103 -1.01 -23.45 5.80
CA ASP A 103 -0.06 -22.86 6.76
C ASP A 103 1.18 -22.33 6.05
N GLN A 104 1.79 -23.13 5.16
CA GLN A 104 2.95 -22.68 4.39
C GLN A 104 2.64 -21.43 3.54
N ASP A 105 1.49 -21.38 2.86
CA ASP A 105 1.03 -20.20 2.11
C ASP A 105 0.78 -19.00 3.03
N TYR A 106 0.20 -19.22 4.22
CA TYR A 106 0.01 -18.18 5.22
C TYR A 106 1.35 -17.61 5.70
N GLN A 107 2.29 -18.46 6.12
CA GLN A 107 3.63 -18.05 6.58
C GLN A 107 4.40 -17.29 5.50
N ALA A 108 4.36 -17.75 4.25
CA ALA A 108 4.99 -17.06 3.12
C ALA A 108 4.42 -15.63 2.96
N LYS A 109 3.08 -15.47 3.03
CA LYS A 109 2.44 -14.16 2.96
C LYS A 109 2.76 -13.27 4.15
N VAL A 110 2.88 -13.83 5.36
CA VAL A 110 3.33 -13.08 6.55
C VAL A 110 4.75 -12.56 6.32
N GLN A 111 5.66 -13.40 5.84
CA GLN A 111 7.05 -13.02 5.60
C GLN A 111 7.16 -11.91 4.54
N THR A 112 6.46 -12.06 3.40
CA THR A 112 6.42 -11.02 2.37
C THR A 112 5.83 -9.72 2.90
N LEU A 113 4.70 -9.78 3.62
CA LEU A 113 4.09 -8.59 4.22
C LEU A 113 5.03 -7.88 5.19
N GLN A 114 5.74 -8.62 6.04
CA GLN A 114 6.68 -8.05 6.99
C GLN A 114 7.84 -7.35 6.29
N SER A 115 8.40 -7.94 5.23
CA SER A 115 9.50 -7.32 4.47
C SER A 115 9.03 -6.03 3.79
N GLU A 116 7.86 -6.04 3.16
CA GLU A 116 7.30 -4.88 2.45
C GLU A 116 6.88 -3.76 3.41
N LYS A 117 6.34 -4.12 4.59
CA LYS A 117 6.08 -3.14 5.66
C LYS A 117 7.35 -2.50 6.19
N ALA A 118 8.39 -3.30 6.41
CA ALA A 118 9.67 -2.79 6.88
C ALA A 118 10.24 -1.78 5.89
N GLU A 119 10.21 -2.10 4.59
CA GLU A 119 10.64 -1.20 3.52
C GLU A 119 9.81 0.08 3.45
N LEU A 120 8.48 -0.03 3.52
CA LEU A 120 7.57 1.11 3.49
C LEU A 120 7.87 2.10 4.63
N ILE A 121 8.05 1.59 5.84
CA ILE A 121 8.26 2.40 7.05
C ILE A 121 9.67 2.98 7.10
N ALA A 122 10.68 2.15 6.81
CA ALA A 122 12.08 2.55 6.94
C ALA A 122 12.54 3.46 5.79
N ARG A 123 11.95 3.31 4.59
CA ARG A 123 12.45 3.96 3.38
C ARG A 123 11.38 4.74 2.63
N THR A 124 10.43 4.05 2.01
CA THR A 124 9.59 4.68 0.97
C THR A 124 8.72 5.83 1.50
N ARG A 125 8.15 5.69 2.69
CA ARG A 125 7.33 6.75 3.29
C ARG A 125 8.19 7.95 3.73
N PRO A 126 9.29 7.80 4.50
CA PRO A 126 10.20 8.90 4.79
C PRO A 126 10.72 9.64 3.55
N GLU A 127 11.14 8.90 2.52
CA GLU A 127 11.66 9.48 1.27
C GLU A 127 10.59 10.33 0.57
N ALA A 128 9.37 9.81 0.41
CA ALA A 128 8.28 10.54 -0.22
C ALA A 128 7.90 11.81 0.58
N ILE A 129 7.89 11.73 1.92
CA ILE A 129 7.62 12.89 2.78
C ILE A 129 8.73 13.93 2.65
N SER A 130 10.00 13.52 2.73
CA SER A 130 11.13 14.44 2.61
C SER A 130 11.10 15.14 1.25
N ALA A 131 10.92 14.40 0.17
CA ALA A 131 10.88 14.97 -1.17
C ALA A 131 9.72 15.96 -1.36
N LEU A 132 8.55 15.68 -0.78
CA LEU A 132 7.42 16.63 -0.78
C LEU A 132 7.71 17.88 0.05
N GLN A 133 8.36 17.74 1.20
CA GLN A 133 8.75 18.89 2.03
C GLN A 133 9.80 19.76 1.35
N ASP A 134 10.77 19.14 0.68
CA ASP A 134 11.81 19.87 -0.04
C ASP A 134 11.24 20.60 -1.26
N LEU A 135 10.31 19.96 -1.97
CA LEU A 135 9.56 20.61 -3.05
C LEU A 135 8.78 21.85 -2.58
N ILE A 136 8.15 21.78 -1.39
CA ILE A 136 7.46 22.94 -0.79
C ILE A 136 8.46 24.07 -0.54
N LYS A 137 9.57 23.79 0.15
CA LYS A 137 10.59 24.80 0.47
C LYS A 137 11.21 25.41 -0.79
N GLU A 138 11.47 24.60 -1.81
CA GLU A 138 12.01 25.05 -3.10
C GLU A 138 11.02 25.97 -3.81
N THR A 139 9.74 25.58 -3.87
CA THR A 139 8.68 26.39 -4.48
C THR A 139 8.51 27.72 -3.76
N ASP A 140 8.48 27.71 -2.42
CA ASP A 140 8.36 28.91 -1.60
C ASP A 140 9.57 29.85 -1.78
N SER A 141 10.78 29.29 -1.83
CA SER A 141 12.02 30.05 -2.04
C SER A 141 12.07 30.66 -3.45
N ALA A 142 11.69 29.90 -4.48
CA ALA A 142 11.65 30.37 -5.85
C ALA A 142 10.60 31.47 -6.03
N LEU A 143 9.43 31.34 -5.42
CA LEU A 143 8.40 32.38 -5.42
C LEU A 143 8.90 33.66 -4.74
N ALA A 144 9.54 33.54 -3.57
CA ALA A 144 10.09 34.69 -2.86
C ALA A 144 11.17 35.42 -3.67
N LEU A 145 12.01 34.68 -4.40
CA LEU A 145 13.04 35.24 -5.26
C LEU A 145 12.45 35.97 -6.48
N GLN A 146 11.44 35.38 -7.13
CA GLN A 146 10.73 36.04 -8.23
C GLN A 146 10.08 37.35 -7.77
N MET A 147 9.55 37.38 -6.54
CA MET A 147 8.93 38.58 -6.00
C MET A 147 9.93 39.69 -5.65
N GLN A 148 11.13 39.35 -5.19
CA GLN A 148 12.21 40.31 -4.91
C GLN A 148 12.82 40.91 -6.19
N ASN A 149 12.82 40.15 -7.28
CA ASN A 149 13.37 40.60 -8.56
C ASN A 149 12.42 41.55 -9.33
N THR A 150 11.22 41.79 -8.82
CA THR A 150 10.28 42.77 -9.40
C THR A 150 10.82 44.19 -9.17
N PRO A 151 11.20 44.95 -10.21
CA PRO A 151 11.58 46.34 -10.02
C PRO A 151 10.35 47.16 -9.57
N HIS A 152 10.54 48.02 -8.56
CA HIS A 152 9.57 49.03 -8.11
C HIS A 152 9.50 50.23 -9.05
#